data_AF-A0A4Y8DHB0-F1
#
_entry.id   AF-A0A4Y8DHB0-F1
#
_cell.length_a   1.000
_cell.length_b   1.000
_cell.length_c   1.000
_cell.angle_alpha   90.00
_cell.angle_beta   90.00
_cell.angle_gamma   90.00
#
_symmetry.space_group_name_H-M   'P 1'
#
loop_
_entity.id
_entity.type
_entity.pdbx_description
1 polymer ?
#
loop_
_entity_poly.entity_id
_entity_poly.type
_entity_poly.pdbx_seq_one_letter_code
_entity_poly.pdbx_strand_id
1 'polypeptide(L)'
;MGVFSKFLLDIVENLDSDGPNFGHNPLDFVINLARSNTALGEATLKALTKVLNTVENEIHRIDLLVYQCLLIAGGVEINVEHQQQSLICWKNFARILQVLDLEAVCGKYDYERNIFTLQSRLLAHYQLAIKNRQDNPLSQHEQQLLDALKAEKLYLQIKAFLASYYSQLKDFVKAKNQFRDDMINAISVLEDEDPDNDRIGVLYHTGDDRNALNALSLLYPNDALRGSDDDEEKSIRSGPLDAKCEGECGIKWTYADDFYMCKSCYQIIFCGNCLEKLKENRFSTWACHPEHSWLHVPPWKDENAPGKGMVRVMDEAGSPKEVKISDWIKDLKRIWEIE
;
A
#
# COMPACT_ATOMS: atom_id res chain seq x y z
N MET A 1 9.45 -28.26 -21.31
CA MET A 1 9.00 -27.64 -20.04
C MET A 1 8.67 -28.74 -19.03
N GLY A 2 8.84 -28.55 -17.71
CA GLY A 2 8.41 -29.57 -16.71
C GLY A 2 6.90 -29.48 -16.45
N VAL A 3 6.27 -30.51 -15.89
CA VAL A 3 4.79 -30.55 -15.66
C VAL A 3 4.32 -29.35 -14.84
N PHE A 4 5.01 -29.03 -13.74
CA PHE A 4 4.61 -27.92 -12.88
C PHE A 4 4.82 -26.55 -13.53
N SER A 5 5.93 -26.35 -14.25
CA SER A 5 6.13 -25.14 -15.06
C SER A 5 5.02 -24.97 -16.10
N LYS A 6 4.63 -26.06 -16.77
CA LYS A 6 3.53 -26.00 -17.74
C LYS A 6 2.22 -25.60 -17.06
N PHE A 7 1.91 -26.17 -15.90
CA PHE A 7 0.75 -25.78 -15.11
C PHE A 7 0.73 -24.29 -14.73
N LEU A 8 1.87 -23.72 -14.33
CA LEU A 8 1.95 -22.27 -14.02
C LEU A 8 1.73 -21.41 -15.26
N LEU A 9 2.29 -21.81 -16.40
CA LEU A 9 2.06 -21.12 -17.67
C LEU A 9 0.59 -21.20 -18.07
N ASP A 10 0.00 -22.40 -18.00
CA ASP A 10 -1.41 -22.62 -18.30
C ASP A 10 -2.32 -21.76 -17.39
N ILE A 11 -2.00 -21.59 -16.09
CA ILE A 11 -2.77 -20.68 -15.23
C ILE A 11 -2.70 -19.25 -15.77
N VAL A 12 -1.50 -18.72 -16.03
CA VAL A 12 -1.32 -17.33 -16.46
C VAL A 12 -1.97 -17.06 -17.81
N GLU A 13 -1.85 -18.00 -18.75
CA GLU A 13 -2.47 -17.89 -20.08
C GLU A 13 -4.00 -17.96 -20.04
N ASN A 14 -4.58 -18.50 -18.97
CA ASN A 14 -6.03 -18.60 -18.75
C ASN A 14 -6.52 -17.67 -17.62
N LEU A 15 -5.72 -16.71 -17.17
CA LEU A 15 -6.24 -15.61 -16.37
C LEU A 15 -7.14 -14.79 -17.32
N ASP A 16 -8.46 -14.92 -17.16
CA ASP A 16 -9.43 -14.26 -18.02
C ASP A 16 -9.11 -12.77 -18.22
N SER A 17 -9.25 -12.29 -19.46
CA SER A 17 -9.18 -10.86 -19.81
C SER A 17 -10.36 -10.05 -19.25
N ASP A 18 -11.39 -10.74 -18.74
CA ASP A 18 -12.55 -10.14 -18.11
C ASP A 18 -12.31 -9.96 -16.61
N GLY A 19 -11.55 -8.91 -16.27
CA GLY A 19 -11.52 -8.21 -14.98
C GLY A 19 -11.36 -9.07 -13.70
N PRO A 20 -10.24 -8.97 -12.96
CA PRO A 20 -10.03 -9.80 -11.79
C PRO A 20 -10.96 -9.39 -10.63
N ASN A 21 -11.89 -10.28 -10.29
CA ASN A 21 -12.35 -10.38 -8.90
C ASN A 21 -11.15 -10.81 -8.06
N PHE A 22 -10.49 -9.82 -7.44
CA PHE A 22 -9.49 -10.01 -6.40
C PHE A 22 -10.06 -10.98 -5.35
N GLY A 23 -9.42 -12.14 -5.19
CA GLY A 23 -9.96 -13.25 -4.40
C GLY A 23 -9.69 -14.63 -4.99
N HIS A 24 -9.57 -14.73 -6.33
CA HIS A 24 -9.65 -16.01 -7.04
C HIS A 24 -8.52 -16.26 -8.06
N ASN A 25 -7.39 -15.54 -8.02
CA ASN A 25 -6.27 -15.87 -8.89
C ASN A 25 -5.66 -17.21 -8.44
N PRO A 26 -5.63 -18.27 -9.28
CA PRO A 26 -5.08 -19.55 -8.87
C PRO A 26 -3.59 -19.49 -8.48
N LEU A 27 -2.85 -18.49 -8.95
CA LEU A 27 -1.46 -18.26 -8.56
C LEU A 27 -1.32 -17.76 -7.11
N ASP A 28 -2.28 -16.99 -6.60
CA ASP A 28 -2.28 -16.60 -5.18
C ASP A 28 -2.33 -17.86 -4.29
N PHE A 29 -3.16 -18.84 -4.67
CA PHE A 29 -3.22 -20.13 -3.96
C PHE A 29 -1.89 -20.89 -4.04
N VAL A 30 -1.30 -20.98 -5.25
CA VAL A 30 -0.02 -21.66 -5.44
C VAL A 30 1.08 -21.02 -4.60
N ILE A 31 1.15 -19.69 -4.55
CA ILE A 31 2.16 -18.99 -3.74
C ILE A 31 1.90 -19.17 -2.25
N ASN A 32 0.66 -19.07 -1.78
CA ASN A 32 0.33 -19.30 -0.37
C ASN A 32 0.73 -20.71 0.07
N LEU A 33 0.44 -21.72 -0.76
CA LEU A 33 0.84 -23.10 -0.48
C LEU A 33 2.37 -23.25 -0.49
N ALA A 34 3.03 -22.69 -1.50
CA ALA A 34 4.48 -22.76 -1.64
C ALA A 34 5.24 -22.10 -0.48
N ARG A 35 4.67 -21.07 0.14
CA ARG A 35 5.25 -20.42 1.33
C ARG A 35 5.05 -21.21 2.61
N SER A 36 3.98 -22.00 2.71
CA SER A 36 3.73 -22.85 3.87
C SER A 36 4.70 -24.04 3.98
N ASN A 37 5.49 -24.31 2.94
CA ASN A 37 6.39 -25.46 2.87
C ASN A 37 7.64 -25.14 2.06
N THR A 38 8.83 -25.13 2.69
CA THR A 38 10.11 -24.78 2.04
C THR A 38 10.38 -25.56 0.76
N ALA A 39 10.16 -26.88 0.75
CA ALA A 39 10.41 -27.71 -0.42
C ALA A 39 9.47 -27.37 -1.59
N LEU A 40 8.20 -27.06 -1.30
CA LEU A 40 7.27 -26.57 -2.31
C LEU A 40 7.62 -25.15 -2.78
N GLY A 41 8.13 -24.31 -1.89
CA GLY A 41 8.70 -23.01 -2.20
C GLY A 41 9.82 -23.09 -3.23
N GLU A 42 10.83 -23.92 -2.98
CA GLU A 42 11.95 -24.12 -3.90
C GLU A 42 11.49 -24.70 -5.25
N ALA A 43 10.57 -25.67 -5.22
CA ALA A 43 10.01 -26.27 -6.43
C ALA A 43 9.23 -25.26 -7.29
N THR A 44 8.41 -24.43 -6.64
CA THR A 44 7.64 -23.36 -7.30
C THR A 44 8.55 -22.28 -7.85
N LEU A 45 9.58 -21.87 -7.11
CA LEU A 45 10.55 -20.88 -7.57
C LEU A 45 11.29 -21.38 -8.81
N LYS A 46 11.77 -22.62 -8.79
CA LYS A 46 12.42 -23.26 -9.95
C LYS A 46 11.47 -23.37 -11.13
N ALA A 47 10.20 -23.68 -10.89
CA ALA A 47 9.20 -23.76 -11.94
C ALA A 47 8.94 -22.39 -12.58
N LEU A 48 8.77 -21.33 -11.79
CA LEU A 48 8.61 -19.94 -12.25
C LEU A 48 9.80 -19.48 -13.08
N THR A 49 11.04 -19.66 -12.60
CA THR A 49 12.26 -19.31 -13.36
C THR A 49 12.29 -19.99 -14.72
N LYS A 50 11.84 -21.25 -14.79
CA LYS A 50 11.80 -22.00 -16.04
C LYS A 50 10.75 -21.45 -17.00
N VAL A 51 9.55 -21.11 -16.52
CA VAL A 51 8.48 -20.54 -17.36
C VAL A 51 8.86 -19.16 -17.87
N LEU A 52 9.49 -18.33 -17.04
CA LEU A 52 9.94 -16.99 -17.39
C LEU A 52 10.88 -16.97 -18.61
N ASN A 53 11.70 -18.00 -18.77
CA ASN A 53 12.59 -18.14 -19.93
C ASN A 53 11.90 -18.59 -21.22
N THR A 54 10.62 -18.99 -21.14
CA THR A 54 9.87 -19.57 -22.26
C THR A 54 8.61 -18.82 -22.63
N VAL A 55 8.09 -17.98 -21.72
CA VAL A 55 6.88 -17.19 -21.96
C VAL A 55 7.17 -16.09 -22.99
N GLU A 56 6.40 -16.06 -24.07
CA GLU A 56 6.56 -15.08 -25.16
C GLU A 56 5.77 -13.79 -24.90
N ASN A 57 4.61 -13.91 -24.25
CA ASN A 57 3.77 -12.77 -23.89
C ASN A 57 4.40 -12.01 -22.70
N GLU A 58 4.71 -10.72 -22.90
CA GLU A 58 5.35 -9.88 -21.87
C GLU A 58 4.45 -9.60 -20.67
N ILE A 59 3.12 -9.55 -20.83
CA ILE A 59 2.17 -9.38 -19.71
C ILE A 59 2.20 -10.62 -18.83
N HIS A 60 2.12 -11.81 -19.43
CA HIS A 60 2.25 -13.07 -18.70
C HIS A 60 3.61 -13.19 -18.01
N ARG A 61 4.67 -12.67 -18.65
CA ARG A 61 6.00 -12.60 -18.04
C ARG A 61 6.01 -11.72 -16.80
N ILE A 62 5.33 -10.58 -16.81
CA ILE A 62 5.18 -9.71 -15.64
C ILE A 62 4.48 -10.47 -14.52
N ASP A 63 3.34 -11.10 -14.79
CA ASP A 63 2.60 -11.85 -13.77
C ASP A 63 3.47 -12.96 -13.15
N LEU A 64 4.23 -13.69 -13.95
CA LEU A 64 5.15 -14.69 -13.44
C LEU A 64 6.31 -14.09 -12.61
N LEU A 65 6.84 -12.94 -13.02
CA LEU A 65 7.85 -12.21 -12.25
C LEU A 65 7.27 -11.74 -10.90
N VAL A 66 6.01 -11.32 -10.88
CA VAL A 66 5.26 -10.95 -9.66
C VAL A 66 5.26 -12.11 -8.68
N TYR A 67 4.75 -13.25 -9.10
CA TYR A 67 4.62 -14.41 -8.23
C TYR A 67 5.98 -14.99 -7.82
N GLN A 68 7.00 -14.89 -8.68
CA GLN A 68 8.37 -15.24 -8.32
C GLN A 68 8.87 -14.35 -7.17
N CYS A 69 8.65 -13.05 -7.25
CA CYS A 69 9.03 -12.11 -6.18
C CYS A 69 8.30 -12.40 -4.87
N LEU A 70 6.98 -12.60 -4.94
CA LEU A 70 6.14 -12.92 -3.78
C LEU A 70 6.63 -14.18 -3.05
N LEU A 71 7.05 -15.18 -3.82
CA LEU A 71 7.54 -16.43 -3.27
C LEU A 71 8.90 -16.30 -2.61
N ILE A 72 9.86 -15.65 -3.30
CA ILE A 72 11.21 -15.39 -2.77
C ILE A 72 11.12 -14.67 -1.43
N ALA A 73 10.22 -13.71 -1.36
CA ALA A 73 10.08 -12.89 -0.19
C ALA A 73 9.21 -13.48 0.93
N GLY A 74 8.39 -14.45 0.57
CA GLY A 74 7.53 -15.17 1.48
C GLY A 74 8.23 -16.30 2.24
N GLY A 75 9.48 -16.61 1.89
CA GLY A 75 10.30 -17.65 2.51
C GLY A 75 10.85 -17.25 3.88
N VAL A 76 11.09 -18.27 4.73
CA VAL A 76 11.53 -18.10 6.13
C VAL A 76 12.99 -17.62 6.23
N GLU A 77 13.82 -17.90 5.22
CA GLU A 77 15.22 -17.49 5.17
C GLU A 77 15.48 -16.55 3.97
N ILE A 78 15.70 -15.27 4.26
CA ILE A 78 16.11 -14.28 3.27
C ILE A 78 17.64 -14.26 3.26
N ASN A 79 18.25 -14.83 2.22
CA ASN A 79 19.69 -14.77 2.01
C ASN A 79 20.06 -13.74 0.92
N VAL A 80 21.35 -13.52 0.70
CA VAL A 80 21.87 -12.54 -0.28
C VAL A 80 21.41 -12.86 -1.71
N GLU A 81 21.23 -14.13 -2.04
CA GLU A 81 20.77 -14.58 -3.36
C GLU A 81 19.31 -14.16 -3.60
N HIS A 82 18.45 -14.30 -2.60
CA HIS A 82 17.06 -13.80 -2.64
C HIS A 82 16.98 -12.28 -2.85
N GLN A 83 17.88 -11.50 -2.22
CA GLN A 83 17.95 -10.05 -2.42
C GLN A 83 18.41 -9.67 -3.84
N GLN A 84 19.41 -10.38 -4.37
CA GLN A 84 19.89 -10.20 -5.75
C GLN A 84 18.81 -10.52 -6.76
N GLN A 85 18.12 -11.64 -6.58
CA GLN A 85 17.05 -12.08 -7.47
C GLN A 85 15.89 -11.09 -7.47
N SER A 86 15.54 -10.54 -6.31
CA SER A 86 14.50 -9.52 -6.21
C SER A 86 14.92 -8.21 -6.91
N LEU A 87 16.20 -7.82 -6.86
CA LEU A 87 16.72 -6.65 -7.59
C LEU A 87 16.70 -6.87 -9.10
N ILE A 88 17.03 -8.08 -9.56
CA ILE A 88 16.92 -8.48 -10.96
C ILE A 88 15.46 -8.40 -11.41
N CYS A 89 14.54 -8.93 -10.60
CA CYS A 89 13.11 -8.86 -10.90
C CYS A 89 12.61 -7.41 -10.97
N TRP A 90 13.01 -6.54 -10.04
CA TRP A 90 12.68 -5.11 -10.09
C TRP A 90 13.18 -4.44 -11.37
N LYS A 91 14.45 -4.67 -11.74
CA LYS A 91 15.03 -4.09 -12.96
C LYS A 91 14.33 -4.58 -14.23
N ASN A 92 14.00 -5.87 -14.27
CA ASN A 92 13.24 -6.44 -15.38
C ASN A 92 11.84 -5.84 -15.44
N PHE A 93 11.16 -5.70 -14.30
CA PHE A 93 9.86 -5.10 -14.22
C PHE A 93 9.87 -3.63 -14.66
N ALA A 94 10.77 -2.80 -14.13
CA ALA A 94 10.92 -1.39 -14.52
C ALA A 94 11.18 -1.24 -16.03
N ARG A 95 12.04 -2.11 -16.59
CA ARG A 95 12.27 -2.15 -18.05
C ARG A 95 11.01 -2.50 -18.83
N ILE A 96 10.22 -3.48 -18.37
CA ILE A 96 8.99 -3.86 -19.05
C ILE A 96 7.94 -2.75 -18.90
N LEU A 97 7.83 -2.08 -17.76
CA LEU A 97 6.96 -0.91 -17.59
C LEU A 97 7.30 0.21 -18.57
N GLN A 98 8.58 0.51 -18.78
CA GLN A 98 9.03 1.47 -19.79
C GLN A 98 8.65 1.05 -21.22
N VAL A 99 8.54 -0.25 -21.49
CA VAL A 99 8.09 -0.79 -22.78
C VAL A 99 6.57 -0.76 -22.90
N LEU A 100 5.84 -0.92 -21.79
CA LEU A 100 4.38 -0.95 -21.71
C LEU A 100 3.74 0.42 -21.45
N ASP A 101 4.53 1.50 -21.33
CA ASP A 101 4.10 2.90 -21.32
C ASP A 101 3.38 3.35 -22.62
N LEU A 102 2.98 2.39 -23.46
CA LEU A 102 2.03 2.56 -24.54
C LEU A 102 0.63 2.34 -23.95
N GLU A 103 -0.05 3.45 -23.65
CA GLU A 103 -1.47 3.59 -23.25
C GLU A 103 -2.51 2.82 -24.11
N ALA A 104 -2.08 2.03 -25.11
CA ALA A 104 -2.90 1.45 -26.16
C ALA A 104 -3.24 -0.04 -25.99
N VAL A 105 -2.55 -0.82 -25.13
CA VAL A 105 -2.60 -2.30 -25.20
C VAL A 105 -3.39 -2.97 -24.08
N CYS A 106 -3.48 -2.36 -22.90
CA CYS A 106 -4.29 -2.87 -21.78
C CYS A 106 -5.29 -1.79 -21.39
N GLY A 107 -6.55 -2.15 -21.11
CA GLY A 107 -7.47 -1.22 -20.46
C GLY A 107 -6.78 -0.61 -19.24
N LYS A 108 -6.78 0.73 -19.13
CA LYS A 108 -6.01 1.50 -18.12
C LYS A 108 -6.17 0.95 -16.69
N TYR A 109 -7.32 0.38 -16.37
CA TYR A 109 -7.74 0.07 -15.01
C TYR A 109 -7.11 -1.20 -14.40
N ASP A 110 -6.92 -2.28 -15.17
CA ASP A 110 -6.38 -3.55 -14.63
C ASP A 110 -4.84 -3.55 -14.58
N TYR A 111 -4.22 -2.84 -15.51
CA TYR A 111 -2.77 -2.69 -15.59
C TYR A 111 -2.20 -1.90 -14.40
N GLU A 112 -2.74 -0.71 -14.13
CA GLU A 112 -2.30 0.14 -13.01
C GLU A 112 -2.48 -0.56 -11.65
N ARG A 113 -3.56 -1.33 -11.48
CA ARG A 113 -3.90 -2.01 -10.23
C ARG A 113 -3.03 -3.24 -9.94
N ASN A 114 -2.67 -4.03 -10.96
CA ASN A 114 -1.78 -5.17 -10.81
C ASN A 114 -0.34 -4.72 -10.54
N ILE A 115 0.10 -3.66 -11.23
CA ILE A 115 1.39 -3.00 -11.00
C ILE A 115 1.49 -2.46 -9.57
N PHE A 116 0.45 -1.76 -9.13
CA PHE A 116 0.36 -1.20 -7.80
C PHE A 116 0.49 -2.27 -6.70
N THR A 117 -0.27 -3.36 -6.86
CA THR A 117 -0.31 -4.46 -5.90
C THR A 117 1.04 -5.19 -5.87
N LEU A 118 1.63 -5.42 -7.04
CA LEU A 118 2.97 -5.97 -7.18
C LEU A 118 4.03 -5.10 -6.50
N GLN A 119 4.08 -3.81 -6.85
CA GLN A 119 5.04 -2.87 -6.33
C GLN A 119 4.93 -2.85 -4.80
N SER A 120 3.71 -2.71 -4.27
CA SER A 120 3.47 -2.65 -2.82
C SER A 120 3.86 -3.93 -2.09
N ARG A 121 3.62 -5.11 -2.69
CA ARG A 121 3.99 -6.40 -2.09
C ARG A 121 5.50 -6.66 -2.19
N LEU A 122 6.12 -6.45 -3.35
CA LEU A 122 7.59 -6.52 -3.52
C LEU A 122 8.32 -5.59 -2.55
N LEU A 123 7.77 -4.41 -2.31
CA LEU A 123 8.33 -3.43 -1.39
C LEU A 123 8.15 -3.85 0.09
N ALA A 124 6.96 -4.31 0.50
CA ALA A 124 6.72 -4.89 1.83
C ALA A 124 7.71 -6.03 2.19
N HIS A 125 8.07 -6.82 1.20
CA HIS A 125 9.04 -7.89 1.29
C HIS A 125 10.47 -7.43 1.58
N TYR A 126 10.89 -6.33 0.96
CA TYR A 126 12.17 -5.72 1.28
C TYR A 126 12.16 -5.08 2.67
N GLN A 127 11.05 -4.52 3.11
CA GLN A 127 10.88 -4.07 4.49
C GLN A 127 11.03 -5.22 5.50
N LEU A 128 10.54 -6.43 5.19
CA LEU A 128 10.77 -7.61 6.02
C LEU A 128 12.25 -8.05 6.01
N ALA A 129 12.90 -8.01 4.85
CA ALA A 129 14.35 -8.26 4.74
C ALA A 129 15.18 -7.25 5.55
N ILE A 130 14.74 -5.99 5.57
CA ILE A 130 15.32 -4.89 6.35
C ILE A 130 15.01 -5.04 7.85
N LYS A 131 13.84 -5.55 8.23
CA LYS A 131 13.51 -5.84 9.63
C LYS A 131 14.45 -6.90 10.20
N ASN A 132 14.79 -7.91 9.41
CA ASN A 132 15.78 -8.95 9.76
C ASN A 132 17.23 -8.41 9.80
N ARG A 133 17.45 -7.15 9.41
CA ARG A 133 18.72 -6.43 9.50
C ARG A 133 19.02 -5.89 10.89
N GLN A 134 18.10 -6.00 11.84
CA GLN A 134 18.36 -5.62 13.24
C GLN A 134 19.61 -6.31 13.82
N ASP A 135 20.07 -7.41 13.19
CA ASP A 135 21.28 -8.16 13.56
C ASP A 135 22.48 -8.05 12.57
N ASN A 136 22.40 -7.28 11.46
CA ASN A 136 23.48 -7.22 10.45
C ASN A 136 23.62 -5.85 9.74
N PRO A 137 24.83 -5.36 9.43
CA PRO A 137 25.05 -4.04 8.81
C PRO A 137 24.56 -3.92 7.36
N LEU A 138 24.60 -2.69 6.83
CA LEU A 138 24.03 -2.36 5.52
C LEU A 138 24.69 -3.08 4.35
N SER A 139 23.96 -4.01 3.71
CA SER A 139 24.46 -4.74 2.56
C SER A 139 24.51 -3.84 1.33
N GLN A 140 25.52 -4.06 0.48
CA GLN A 140 25.65 -3.37 -0.81
C GLN A 140 24.41 -3.55 -1.70
N HIS A 141 23.75 -4.72 -1.61
CA HIS A 141 22.55 -5.06 -2.37
C HIS A 141 21.35 -4.22 -1.97
N GLU A 142 21.18 -3.96 -0.67
CA GLU A 142 20.11 -3.09 -0.21
C GLU A 142 20.29 -1.65 -0.67
N GLN A 143 21.54 -1.15 -0.64
CA GLN A 143 21.85 0.18 -1.15
C GLN A 143 21.51 0.30 -2.65
N GLN A 144 21.91 -0.68 -3.46
CA GLN A 144 21.62 -0.71 -4.90
C GLN A 144 20.12 -0.70 -5.20
N LEU A 145 19.32 -1.38 -4.37
CA LEU A 145 17.87 -1.37 -4.50
C LEU A 145 17.28 -0.03 -4.13
N LEU A 146 17.69 0.57 -2.99
CA LEU A 146 17.22 1.89 -2.59
C LEU A 146 17.52 2.92 -3.67
N ASP A 147 18.67 2.82 -4.33
CA ASP A 147 19.04 3.71 -5.42
C ASP A 147 18.19 3.47 -6.68
N ALA A 148 17.86 2.21 -6.99
CA ALA A 148 16.92 1.89 -8.05
C ALA A 148 15.50 2.44 -7.77
N LEU A 149 14.99 2.29 -6.54
CA LEU A 149 13.68 2.83 -6.15
C LEU A 149 13.64 4.35 -6.16
N LYS A 150 14.73 5.00 -5.73
CA LYS A 150 14.86 6.46 -5.80
C LYS A 150 14.91 6.99 -7.23
N ALA A 151 15.38 6.20 -8.19
CA ALA A 151 15.37 6.58 -9.60
C ALA A 151 13.94 6.58 -10.19
N GLU A 152 13.07 5.71 -9.67
CA GLU A 152 11.69 5.50 -10.15
C GLU A 152 10.64 6.35 -9.39
N LYS A 153 11.03 7.44 -8.72
CA LYS A 153 10.23 8.29 -7.81
C LYS A 153 8.90 8.86 -8.34
N LEU A 154 8.50 8.53 -9.55
CA LEU A 154 7.30 9.03 -10.21
C LEU A 154 6.00 8.52 -9.55
N TYR A 155 6.06 7.44 -8.78
CA TYR A 155 4.88 6.79 -8.20
C TYR A 155 4.73 7.05 -6.69
N LEU A 156 3.54 7.52 -6.26
CA LEU A 156 3.19 7.80 -4.84
C LEU A 156 3.42 6.59 -3.92
N GLN A 157 3.24 5.39 -4.46
CA GLN A 157 3.44 4.10 -3.78
C GLN A 157 4.91 3.88 -3.42
N ILE A 158 5.83 4.26 -4.32
CA ILE A 158 7.27 4.18 -4.09
C ILE A 158 7.70 5.20 -3.02
N LYS A 159 7.12 6.41 -3.05
CA LYS A 159 7.33 7.42 -1.99
C LYS A 159 6.83 6.91 -0.63
N ALA A 160 5.62 6.34 -0.58
CA ALA A 160 5.02 5.74 0.62
C ALA A 160 5.90 4.67 1.23
N PHE A 161 6.41 3.79 0.38
CA PHE A 161 7.35 2.76 0.80
C PHE A 161 8.65 3.35 1.35
N LEU A 162 9.32 4.24 0.60
CA LEU A 162 10.58 4.84 1.02
C LEU A 162 10.42 5.59 2.35
N ALA A 163 9.30 6.30 2.50
CA ALA A 163 8.95 6.97 3.75
C ALA A 163 8.77 5.98 4.90
N SER A 164 8.02 4.89 4.71
CA SER A 164 7.84 3.84 5.71
C SER A 164 9.18 3.19 6.08
N TYR A 165 10.03 2.89 5.10
CA TYR A 165 11.37 2.34 5.31
C TYR A 165 12.21 3.25 6.21
N TYR A 166 12.32 4.54 5.88
CA TYR A 166 13.09 5.48 6.69
C TYR A 166 12.47 5.69 8.07
N SER A 167 11.14 5.70 8.18
CA SER A 167 10.43 5.84 9.46
C SER A 167 10.67 4.67 10.40
N GLN A 168 10.71 3.43 9.87
CA GLN A 168 11.05 2.24 10.64
C GLN A 168 12.48 2.28 11.18
N LEU A 169 13.40 2.91 10.43
CA LEU A 169 14.78 3.19 10.87
C LEU A 169 14.91 4.45 11.73
N LYS A 170 13.78 5.11 12.05
CA LYS A 170 13.73 6.39 12.79
C LYS A 170 14.44 7.56 12.10
N ASP A 171 14.68 7.46 10.79
CA ASP A 171 15.20 8.54 9.94
C ASP A 171 14.02 9.37 9.40
N PHE A 172 13.33 10.06 10.29
CA PHE A 172 12.11 10.82 9.96
C PHE A 172 12.37 11.97 8.98
N VAL A 173 13.60 12.47 8.92
CA VAL A 173 14.00 13.51 7.95
C VAL A 173 13.95 12.94 6.53
N LYS A 174 14.59 11.78 6.29
CA LYS A 174 14.51 11.14 4.97
C LYS A 174 13.10 10.68 4.63
N ALA A 175 12.32 10.26 5.64
CA ALA A 175 10.93 9.88 5.44
C ALA A 175 10.07 11.05 4.95
N LYS A 176 10.09 12.18 5.66
CA LYS A 176 9.37 13.41 5.27
C LYS A 176 9.81 13.92 3.90
N ASN A 177 11.11 13.86 3.60
CA ASN A 177 11.65 14.30 2.31
C ASN A 177 11.09 13.52 1.10
N GLN A 178 10.51 12.32 1.28
CA GLN A 178 9.85 11.63 0.17
C GLN A 178 8.54 12.30 -0.25
N PHE A 179 7.89 13.01 0.67
CA PHE A 179 6.57 13.63 0.50
C PHE A 179 6.59 15.15 0.64
N ARG A 180 7.77 15.79 0.62
CA ARG A 180 7.87 17.24 0.87
C ARG A 180 7.06 18.04 -0.14
N ASP A 181 7.18 17.73 -1.43
CA ASP A 181 6.42 18.42 -2.49
C ASP A 181 4.92 18.12 -2.41
N ASP A 182 4.55 16.88 -2.08
CA ASP A 182 3.16 16.48 -1.87
C ASP A 182 2.55 17.22 -0.66
N MET A 183 3.34 17.46 0.39
CA MET A 183 2.92 18.24 1.55
C MET A 183 2.75 19.72 1.23
N ILE A 184 3.63 20.30 0.41
CA ILE A 184 3.48 21.69 -0.08
C ILE A 184 2.15 21.83 -0.83
N ASN A 185 1.86 20.89 -1.75
CA ASN A 185 0.61 20.89 -2.50
C ASN A 185 -0.60 20.70 -1.57
N ALA A 186 -0.53 19.76 -0.63
CA ALA A 186 -1.59 19.51 0.33
C ALA A 186 -1.88 20.72 1.22
N ILE A 187 -0.84 21.44 1.66
CA ILE A 187 -1.00 22.68 2.41
C ILE A 187 -1.62 23.78 1.54
N SER A 188 -1.20 23.91 0.27
CA SER A 188 -1.79 24.88 -0.65
C SER A 188 -3.28 24.63 -0.88
N VAL A 189 -3.70 23.37 -0.88
CA VAL A 189 -5.11 22.96 -0.95
C VAL A 189 -5.83 23.40 0.32
N LEU A 190 -5.31 23.07 1.52
CA LEU A 190 -5.94 23.54 2.77
C LEU A 190 -6.01 25.07 2.93
N GLU A 191 -5.21 25.83 2.19
CA GLU A 191 -5.19 27.30 2.21
C GLU A 191 -6.17 27.93 1.19
N ASP A 192 -6.77 27.15 0.28
CA ASP A 192 -7.55 27.67 -0.87
C ASP A 192 -9.01 28.05 -0.56
N GLU A 193 -9.43 27.93 0.71
CA GLU A 193 -10.79 28.17 1.21
C GLU A 193 -11.87 27.21 0.66
N ASP A 194 -11.51 26.13 -0.04
CA ASP A 194 -12.42 25.09 -0.53
C ASP A 194 -12.40 23.84 0.37
N PRO A 195 -13.28 23.75 1.39
CA PRO A 195 -13.26 22.64 2.33
C PRO A 195 -13.59 21.27 1.71
N ASP A 196 -14.11 21.22 0.48
CA ASP A 196 -14.50 19.96 -0.16
C ASP A 196 -13.28 19.18 -0.71
N ASN A 197 -12.14 19.86 -0.86
CA ASN A 197 -10.90 19.29 -1.41
C ASN A 197 -9.81 19.02 -0.33
N ASP A 198 -10.09 19.32 0.94
CA ASP A 198 -9.21 19.21 2.13
C ASP A 198 -8.82 17.75 2.49
N ARG A 199 -8.19 17.00 1.58
CA ARG A 199 -7.83 15.59 1.75
C ARG A 199 -6.32 15.42 1.87
N ILE A 200 -5.84 15.02 3.05
CA ILE A 200 -4.42 14.71 3.27
C ILE A 200 -4.25 13.23 3.65
N GLY A 201 -3.76 12.43 2.70
CA GLY A 201 -3.54 10.99 2.86
C GLY A 201 -2.07 10.56 2.98
N VAL A 202 -1.09 11.46 3.02
CA VAL A 202 0.34 11.10 2.88
C VAL A 202 1.10 10.91 4.21
N LEU A 203 0.50 11.32 5.33
CA LEU A 203 1.20 11.48 6.61
C LEU A 203 1.51 10.17 7.35
N TYR A 204 0.69 9.13 7.21
CA TYR A 204 0.86 7.91 8.02
C TYR A 204 2.06 7.03 7.64
N HIS A 205 2.74 7.33 6.51
CA HIS A 205 3.97 6.66 6.10
C HIS A 205 5.25 7.32 6.65
N THR A 206 5.17 8.55 7.18
CA THR A 206 6.35 9.32 7.64
C THR A 206 6.66 9.15 9.12
N GLY A 207 5.89 8.30 9.81
CA GLY A 207 5.99 8.09 11.25
C GLY A 207 5.28 9.17 12.09
N ASP A 208 4.63 10.15 11.46
CA ASP A 208 3.85 11.19 12.14
C ASP A 208 2.38 10.76 12.28
N ASP A 209 2.16 9.72 13.09
CA ASP A 209 0.83 9.15 13.35
C ASP A 209 -0.16 10.21 13.85
N ARG A 210 0.32 11.16 14.66
CA ARG A 210 -0.53 12.20 15.26
C ARG A 210 -1.08 13.12 14.19
N ASN A 211 -0.22 13.71 13.35
CA ASN A 211 -0.72 14.57 12.29
C ASN A 211 -1.48 13.78 11.22
N ALA A 212 -1.16 12.49 11.00
CA ALA A 212 -1.97 11.64 10.15
C ALA A 212 -3.41 11.48 10.68
N LEU A 213 -3.60 11.24 11.97
CA LEU A 213 -4.93 11.18 12.58
C LEU A 213 -5.65 12.53 12.54
N ASN A 214 -4.93 13.64 12.77
CA ASN A 214 -5.51 14.98 12.67
C ASN A 214 -6.02 15.24 11.24
N ALA A 215 -5.24 14.89 10.22
CA ALA A 215 -5.66 14.98 8.81
C ALA A 215 -6.89 14.11 8.51
N LEU A 216 -6.92 12.88 9.01
CA LEU A 216 -8.06 11.98 8.83
C LEU A 216 -9.34 12.51 9.51
N SER A 217 -9.23 13.38 10.52
CA SER A 217 -10.40 14.04 11.14
C SER A 217 -11.14 14.99 10.20
N LEU A 218 -10.51 15.42 9.10
CA LEU A 218 -11.15 16.19 8.03
C LEU A 218 -12.03 15.31 7.13
N LEU A 219 -11.89 13.99 7.18
CA LEU A 219 -12.72 13.04 6.45
C LEU A 219 -13.95 12.68 7.29
N TYR A 220 -14.86 13.63 7.49
CA TYR A 220 -16.06 13.46 8.30
C TYR A 220 -17.33 13.24 7.46
N PRO A 221 -18.42 12.73 8.05
CA PRO A 221 -19.74 12.69 7.42
C PRO A 221 -20.21 14.08 6.95
N ASN A 222 -20.49 14.23 5.66
CA ASN A 222 -21.10 15.42 5.09
C ASN A 222 -22.40 15.03 4.38
N ASP A 223 -23.53 15.24 5.05
CA ASP A 223 -24.87 14.90 4.53
C ASP A 223 -25.25 15.69 3.26
N ALA A 224 -24.51 16.76 2.92
CA ALA A 224 -24.69 17.51 1.67
C ALA A 224 -24.25 16.72 0.42
N LEU A 225 -23.51 15.61 0.58
CA LEU A 225 -23.08 14.72 -0.51
C LEU A 225 -24.10 13.62 -0.83
N ARG A 226 -25.33 13.69 -0.28
CA ARG A 226 -26.42 12.78 -0.67
C ARG A 226 -26.78 12.99 -2.15
N GLY A 227 -26.50 11.98 -2.98
CA GLY A 227 -27.17 11.82 -4.26
C GLY A 227 -28.69 11.76 -4.04
N SER A 228 -29.45 12.43 -4.89
CA SER A 228 -30.89 12.62 -4.81
C SER A 228 -31.68 11.35 -5.18
N ASP A 229 -31.38 10.21 -4.56
CA ASP A 229 -32.12 8.98 -4.79
C ASP A 229 -32.88 8.58 -3.52
N ASP A 230 -34.20 8.66 -3.65
CA ASP A 230 -35.22 8.37 -2.64
C ASP A 230 -35.19 6.88 -2.26
N ASP A 231 -34.44 6.51 -1.22
CA ASP A 231 -34.68 5.26 -0.49
C ASP A 231 -34.63 5.52 1.02
N GLU A 232 -35.80 5.42 1.66
CA GLU A 232 -35.98 5.43 3.12
C GLU A 232 -35.37 4.17 3.75
N GLU A 233 -34.05 4.09 3.85
CA GLU A 233 -33.37 3.06 4.64
C GLU A 233 -32.20 3.65 5.44
N LYS A 234 -32.27 3.53 6.77
CA LYS A 234 -31.26 3.86 7.81
C LYS A 234 -30.14 4.81 7.36
N SER A 235 -30.32 6.13 7.53
CA SER A 235 -29.26 7.15 7.72
C SER A 235 -27.81 6.69 7.41
N ILE A 236 -27.51 6.34 6.16
CA ILE A 236 -26.14 6.03 5.77
C ILE A 236 -25.48 7.39 5.58
N ARG A 237 -24.65 7.76 6.55
CA ARG A 237 -23.82 8.95 6.49
C ARG A 237 -22.82 8.78 5.35
N SER A 238 -22.72 9.77 4.50
CA SER A 238 -21.76 9.80 3.39
C SER A 238 -20.71 10.86 3.66
N GLY A 239 -19.52 10.66 3.10
CA GLY A 239 -18.40 11.57 3.26
C GLY A 239 -17.43 11.42 2.08
N PRO A 240 -16.29 12.14 2.11
CA PRO A 240 -15.38 12.24 0.98
C PRO A 240 -14.47 11.03 0.78
N LEU A 241 -14.39 10.09 1.73
CA LEU A 241 -13.51 8.93 1.63
C LEU A 241 -14.09 7.92 0.64
N ASP A 242 -13.23 7.30 -0.16
CA ASP A 242 -13.56 6.11 -0.95
C ASP A 242 -12.57 5.01 -0.56
N ALA A 243 -12.92 4.29 0.51
CA ALA A 243 -12.10 3.21 1.03
C ALA A 243 -12.91 1.94 1.22
N LYS A 244 -12.25 0.80 1.12
CA LYS A 244 -12.84 -0.52 1.34
C LYS A 244 -11.91 -1.40 2.15
N CYS A 245 -12.49 -2.36 2.84
CA CYS A 245 -11.73 -3.35 3.57
C CYS A 245 -11.09 -4.34 2.60
N GLU A 246 -9.78 -4.53 2.71
CA GLU A 246 -9.02 -5.50 1.90
C GLU A 246 -9.24 -6.96 2.32
N GLY A 247 -10.08 -7.21 3.33
CA GLY A 247 -10.40 -8.54 3.83
C GLY A 247 -11.66 -9.16 3.25
N GLU A 248 -12.15 -8.67 2.10
CA GLU A 248 -13.31 -9.20 1.36
C GLU A 248 -14.62 -9.28 2.18
N CYS A 249 -14.73 -8.53 3.27
CA CYS A 249 -15.92 -8.52 4.14
C CYS A 249 -17.04 -7.58 3.65
N GLY A 250 -16.83 -6.88 2.53
CA GLY A 250 -17.79 -5.96 1.95
C GLY A 250 -17.88 -4.58 2.63
N ILE A 251 -17.17 -4.35 3.74
CA ILE A 251 -17.14 -3.05 4.42
C ILE A 251 -16.49 -2.00 3.51
N LYS A 252 -17.16 -0.87 3.38
CA LYS A 252 -16.69 0.35 2.75
C LYS A 252 -16.79 1.51 3.72
N TRP A 253 -15.86 2.45 3.65
CA TRP A 253 -15.84 3.66 4.47
C TRP A 253 -15.96 4.88 3.57
N THR A 254 -16.90 5.75 3.92
CA THR A 254 -17.10 7.07 3.32
C THR A 254 -16.54 8.21 4.17
N TYR A 255 -16.10 7.91 5.40
CA TYR A 255 -15.45 8.83 6.33
C TYR A 255 -14.54 8.05 7.30
N ALA A 256 -13.76 8.75 8.11
CA ALA A 256 -12.84 8.17 9.09
C ALA A 256 -13.59 7.50 10.26
N ASP A 257 -13.81 6.18 10.20
CA ASP A 257 -14.62 5.43 11.18
C ASP A 257 -14.13 4.00 11.42
N ASP A 258 -13.37 3.81 12.50
CA ASP A 258 -12.92 2.52 13.03
C ASP A 258 -12.26 1.59 11.99
N PHE A 259 -11.09 1.98 11.51
CA PHE A 259 -10.29 1.14 10.62
C PHE A 259 -8.80 1.24 10.89
N TYR A 260 -8.07 0.28 10.33
CA TYR A 260 -6.63 0.14 10.51
C TYR A 260 -5.93 0.33 9.18
N MET A 261 -5.10 1.35 9.09
CA MET A 261 -4.28 1.62 7.90
C MET A 261 -2.90 0.99 8.08
N CYS A 262 -2.43 0.26 7.06
CA CYS A 262 -1.07 -0.25 7.06
C CYS A 262 -0.09 0.91 6.95
N LYS A 263 0.88 1.00 7.86
CA LYS A 263 1.91 2.05 7.81
C LYS A 263 2.94 1.83 6.70
N SER A 264 2.93 0.64 6.10
CA SER A 264 3.95 0.18 5.15
C SER A 264 3.42 -0.01 3.73
N CYS A 265 2.20 -0.52 3.58
CA CYS A 265 1.55 -0.71 2.30
C CYS A 265 0.67 0.51 1.98
N TYR A 266 0.77 1.03 0.77
CA TYR A 266 0.01 2.19 0.36
C TYR A 266 -1.48 1.83 0.19
N GLN A 267 -2.36 2.63 0.80
CA GLN A 267 -3.83 2.48 0.76
C GLN A 267 -4.40 1.13 1.23
N ILE A 268 -3.63 0.31 1.96
CA ILE A 268 -4.16 -0.93 2.52
C ILE A 268 -4.84 -0.68 3.87
N ILE A 269 -6.15 -0.97 3.91
CA ILE A 269 -7.02 -0.70 5.06
C ILE A 269 -7.79 -1.98 5.43
N PHE A 270 -7.90 -2.25 6.72
CA PHE A 270 -8.71 -3.35 7.25
C PHE A 270 -9.62 -2.88 8.39
N CYS A 271 -10.77 -3.53 8.52
CA CYS A 271 -11.54 -3.48 9.78
C CYS A 271 -10.86 -4.37 10.83
N GLY A 272 -11.18 -4.19 12.11
CA GLY A 272 -10.54 -4.95 13.20
C GLY A 272 -10.59 -6.47 13.02
N ASN A 273 -11.77 -7.02 12.66
CA ASN A 273 -11.94 -8.46 12.45
C ASN A 273 -11.09 -9.00 11.30
N CYS A 274 -11.00 -8.25 10.20
CA CYS A 274 -10.17 -8.64 9.07
C CYS A 274 -8.69 -8.51 9.42
N LEU A 275 -8.27 -7.46 10.11
CA LEU A 275 -6.88 -7.35 10.57
C LEU A 275 -6.46 -8.55 11.45
N GLU A 276 -7.31 -9.02 12.35
CA GLU A 276 -6.99 -10.21 13.16
C GLU A 276 -6.87 -11.48 12.30
N LYS A 277 -7.75 -11.68 11.31
CA LYS A 277 -7.59 -12.78 10.34
C LYS A 277 -6.27 -12.70 9.56
N LEU A 278 -5.81 -11.49 9.24
CA LEU A 278 -4.51 -11.29 8.59
C LEU A 278 -3.39 -11.75 9.50
N LYS A 279 -3.40 -11.30 10.77
CA LYS A 279 -2.38 -11.65 11.76
C LYS A 279 -2.32 -13.16 12.02
N GLU A 280 -3.46 -13.84 11.97
CA GLU A 280 -3.58 -15.29 12.13
C GLU A 280 -3.26 -16.06 10.83
N ASN A 281 -2.85 -15.39 9.75
CA ASN A 281 -2.54 -15.96 8.44
C ASN A 281 -3.71 -16.77 7.82
N ARG A 282 -4.95 -16.28 7.98
CA ARG A 282 -6.18 -16.95 7.53
C ARG A 282 -6.82 -16.35 6.28
N PHE A 283 -6.15 -15.42 5.59
CA PHE A 283 -6.66 -14.88 4.32
C PHE A 283 -6.28 -15.74 3.13
N SER A 284 -7.22 -15.86 2.19
CA SER A 284 -7.01 -16.37 0.83
C SER A 284 -6.14 -15.43 0.01
N THR A 285 -6.29 -14.12 0.20
CA THR A 285 -5.58 -13.07 -0.54
C THR A 285 -4.56 -12.35 0.32
N TRP A 286 -3.38 -12.11 -0.26
CA TRP A 286 -2.26 -11.55 0.49
C TRP A 286 -2.12 -10.03 0.27
N ALA A 287 -3.11 -9.26 0.71
CA ALA A 287 -3.09 -7.80 0.55
C ALA A 287 -2.01 -7.08 1.40
N CYS A 288 -1.56 -7.68 2.52
CA CYS A 288 -0.56 -7.11 3.42
C CYS A 288 0.20 -8.20 4.20
N HIS A 289 1.30 -7.84 4.86
CA HIS A 289 2.02 -8.75 5.75
C HIS A 289 1.44 -8.73 7.19
N PRO A 290 1.25 -9.89 7.85
CA PRO A 290 0.78 -10.00 9.23
C PRO A 290 1.58 -9.16 10.25
N GLU A 291 2.88 -9.02 10.03
CA GLU A 291 3.79 -8.34 10.96
C GLU A 291 3.94 -6.83 10.75
N HIS A 292 3.23 -6.24 9.79
CA HIS A 292 3.28 -4.79 9.60
C HIS A 292 2.71 -4.05 10.81
N SER A 293 3.14 -2.81 10.97
CA SER A 293 2.57 -1.89 11.95
C SER A 293 1.34 -1.17 11.36
N TRP A 294 0.40 -0.84 12.24
CA TRP A 294 -0.92 -0.35 11.87
C TRP A 294 -1.22 0.96 12.57
N LEU A 295 -1.78 1.92 11.84
CA LEU A 295 -2.39 3.11 12.40
C LEU A 295 -3.87 2.82 12.62
N HIS A 296 -4.34 2.90 13.87
CA HIS A 296 -5.77 2.77 14.18
C HIS A 296 -6.43 4.13 14.08
N VAL A 297 -7.41 4.23 13.18
CA VAL A 297 -8.35 5.35 13.12
C VAL A 297 -9.50 5.02 14.06
N PRO A 298 -9.75 5.83 15.10
CA PRO A 298 -10.79 5.51 16.09
C PRO A 298 -12.19 5.57 15.48
N PRO A 299 -13.19 4.96 16.14
CA PRO A 299 -14.58 5.11 15.76
C PRO A 299 -15.02 6.57 15.74
N TRP A 300 -15.84 6.92 14.75
CA TRP A 300 -16.42 8.25 14.66
C TRP A 300 -17.39 8.51 15.82
N LYS A 301 -17.37 9.73 16.34
CA LYS A 301 -18.38 10.22 17.28
C LYS A 301 -18.81 11.63 16.89
N ASP A 302 -20.10 11.92 16.92
CA ASP A 302 -20.62 13.23 16.49
C ASP A 302 -20.11 14.39 17.35
N GLU A 303 -19.85 14.13 18.63
CA GLU A 303 -19.20 15.08 19.54
C GLU A 303 -17.78 15.48 19.11
N ASN A 304 -17.16 14.68 18.23
CA ASN A 304 -15.83 14.91 17.68
C ASN A 304 -15.87 15.59 16.31
N ALA A 305 -17.05 15.89 15.74
CA ALA A 305 -17.14 16.63 14.49
C ALA A 305 -16.47 18.02 14.66
N PRO A 306 -15.43 18.36 13.88
CA PRO A 306 -14.86 19.69 13.95
C PRO A 306 -15.86 20.73 13.43
N GLY A 307 -15.91 21.90 14.07
CA GLY A 307 -16.58 23.06 13.50
C GLY A 307 -15.98 23.46 12.14
N LYS A 308 -16.74 24.21 11.32
CA LYS A 308 -16.25 24.71 10.02
C LYS A 308 -14.92 25.48 10.18
N GLY A 309 -13.92 25.14 9.38
CA GLY A 309 -12.58 25.74 9.45
C GLY A 309 -11.74 25.30 10.64
N MET A 310 -12.18 24.27 11.37
CA MET A 310 -11.45 23.64 12.47
C MET A 310 -10.97 22.25 12.08
N VAL A 311 -9.92 21.80 12.74
CA VAL A 311 -9.41 20.43 12.70
C VAL A 311 -9.36 19.90 14.13
N ARG A 312 -9.63 18.59 14.31
CA ARG A 312 -9.42 17.94 15.61
C ARG A 312 -7.98 17.51 15.72
N VAL A 313 -7.32 18.01 16.76
CA VAL A 313 -5.95 17.66 17.12
C VAL A 313 -5.96 16.91 18.44
N MET A 314 -5.25 15.78 18.48
CA MET A 314 -5.01 15.07 19.74
C MET A 314 -3.87 15.75 20.50
N ASP A 315 -4.12 16.20 21.73
CA ASP A 315 -3.08 16.76 22.58
C ASP A 315 -2.12 15.68 23.14
N GLU A 316 -1.13 16.08 23.93
CA GLU A 316 -0.14 15.15 24.50
C GLU A 316 -0.77 14.11 25.45
N ALA A 317 -1.92 14.43 26.03
CA ALA A 317 -2.68 13.52 26.89
C ALA A 317 -3.64 12.63 26.09
N GLY A 318 -3.69 12.76 24.76
CA GLY A 318 -4.61 12.03 23.89
C GLY A 318 -6.05 12.53 24.01
N SER A 319 -6.26 13.77 24.44
CA SER A 319 -7.57 14.41 24.45
C SER A 319 -7.81 15.19 23.14
N PRO A 320 -8.99 15.06 22.51
CA PRO A 320 -9.30 15.78 21.28
C PRO A 320 -9.55 17.26 21.56
N LYS A 321 -8.86 18.14 20.84
CA LYS A 321 -9.01 19.59 20.89
C LYS A 321 -9.29 20.15 19.50
N GLU A 322 -10.18 21.14 19.41
CA GLU A 322 -10.37 21.89 18.17
C GLU A 322 -9.31 22.98 18.03
N VAL A 323 -8.71 23.03 16.85
CA VAL A 323 -7.74 24.06 16.45
C VAL A 323 -8.17 24.59 15.09
N LYS A 324 -7.96 25.89 14.84
CA LYS A 324 -8.19 26.45 13.50
C LYS A 324 -7.27 25.75 12.50
N ILE A 325 -7.79 25.38 11.33
CA ILE A 325 -6.98 24.79 10.25
C ILE A 325 -5.76 25.68 9.95
N SER A 326 -5.95 27.00 9.90
CA SER A 326 -4.86 27.95 9.66
C SER A 326 -3.76 27.97 10.73
N ASP A 327 -4.07 27.64 11.99
CA ASP A 327 -3.05 27.53 13.03
C ASP A 327 -2.34 26.17 12.95
N TRP A 328 -3.08 25.10 12.66
CA TRP A 328 -2.49 23.78 12.41
C TRP A 328 -1.57 23.78 11.17
N ILE A 329 -1.92 24.49 10.10
CA ILE A 329 -1.07 24.67 8.90
C ILE A 329 0.25 25.34 9.26
N LYS A 330 0.27 26.37 10.12
CA LYS A 330 1.52 27.00 10.57
C LYS A 330 2.41 26.00 11.29
N ASP A 331 1.82 25.16 12.14
CA ASP A 331 2.56 24.10 12.82
C ASP A 331 3.10 23.06 11.83
N LEU A 332 2.31 22.66 10.83
CA LEU A 332 2.76 21.76 9.76
C LEU A 332 3.91 22.37 8.95
N LYS A 333 3.80 23.63 8.50
CA LYS A 333 4.87 24.36 7.78
C LYS A 333 6.16 24.35 8.59
N ARG A 334 6.09 24.61 9.90
CA ARG A 334 7.25 24.53 10.81
C ARG A 334 7.81 23.11 10.93
N ILE A 335 6.98 22.09 11.13
CA ILE A 335 7.40 20.68 11.29
C ILE A 335 8.05 20.15 10.00
N TRP A 336 7.58 20.60 8.85
CA TRP A 336 8.01 20.16 7.52
C TRP A 336 9.07 21.07 6.90
N GLU A 337 9.48 22.13 7.59
CA GLU A 337 10.46 23.11 7.10
C GLU A 337 10.04 23.68 5.73
N ILE A 338 8.77 24.07 5.63
CA ILE A 338 8.15 24.71 4.46
C ILE A 338 7.98 26.20 4.79
N GLU A 339 8.38 27.06 3.85
CA GLU A 339 8.32 28.53 3.99
C GLU A 339 6.91 29.08 3.80
#